data_AF-A0A8C1IR67-F1
#
_entry.id   AF-A0A8C1IR67-F1
#
_cell.length_a   1.000
_cell.length_b   1.000
_cell.length_c   1.000
_cell.angle_alpha   90.00
_cell.angle_beta   90.00
_cell.angle_gamma   90.00
#
_symmetry.space_group_name_H-M   'P 1'
#
loop_
_entity.id
_entity.type
_entity.pdbx_description
1 polymer ?
#
loop_
_entity_poly.entity_id
_entity_poly.type
_entity_poly.pdbx_seq_one_letter_code
_entity_poly.pdbx_strand_id
1 'polypeptide(L)'
;MFESLSHISLTCPCSALSNSDWKIFFQTFHKQTKYKPDSPDCNEQADALFSFLHSVCDLKSVELIVFKLNQSWALRILALIQACSSLQEIRVSVTGLLLEEGLVSLKKSLTDPHCTVIIEGLNISKLSGLNLQPLPVCQSCVHIGDSDQWVQVEPSVCTDEGGSEFRISTPAGRFECSRTRMRWVCAGDITLQYRAVDGCFLSEELERLQCERIGPVIDVTVISGKLEEAHLPHYACLAESDPSLRDTVKLFTKRDEGISLQSVELTRYHAKIVQPSFSLTTLIISWFIKWEEHCNLLLYMRCKDPLILHIYFFPVNDTCSKDKVEQNEKSSLLISHPRPNRPFRLKTPHLLEVPGASVHPIEGISFRTDIDPNFFKVKQHQHDDVKMNLIREEDRKSV
;
A
#
# COMPACT_ATOMS: atom_id res chain seq x y z
N MET A 1 -11.14 -7.63 -15.71
CA MET A 1 -12.08 -8.76 -15.84
C MET A 1 -12.94 -8.86 -14.59
N PHE A 2 -13.93 -7.95 -14.45
CA PHE A 2 -14.86 -7.89 -13.31
C PHE A 2 -16.04 -7.00 -13.71
N GLU A 3 -17.23 -7.56 -13.93
CA GLU A 3 -18.48 -6.80 -14.14
C GLU A 3 -19.39 -6.87 -12.90
N SER A 4 -18.84 -6.98 -11.69
CA SER A 4 -19.67 -7.08 -10.48
C SER A 4 -20.01 -5.69 -9.91
N LEU A 5 -21.30 -5.48 -9.65
CA LEU A 5 -21.83 -4.44 -8.79
C LEU A 5 -21.67 -4.90 -7.34
N SER A 6 -20.90 -4.17 -6.54
CA SER A 6 -20.62 -4.53 -5.15
C SER A 6 -21.54 -3.82 -4.16
N HIS A 7 -22.13 -2.69 -4.55
CA HIS A 7 -23.03 -1.91 -3.70
C HIS A 7 -24.00 -1.09 -4.54
N ILE A 8 -25.22 -0.94 -4.03
CA ILE A 8 -26.26 -0.09 -4.59
C ILE A 8 -26.98 0.66 -3.45
N SER A 9 -27.12 1.96 -3.59
CA SER A 9 -27.90 2.81 -2.68
C SER A 9 -28.91 3.64 -3.49
N LEU A 10 -30.14 3.76 -2.97
CA LEU A 10 -31.28 4.34 -3.67
C LEU A 10 -31.99 5.35 -2.77
N THR A 11 -32.33 6.51 -3.33
CA THR A 11 -33.19 7.50 -2.67
C THR A 11 -34.51 7.62 -3.42
N CYS A 12 -35.62 7.24 -2.76
CA CYS A 12 -36.97 7.34 -3.31
C CYS A 12 -37.99 7.73 -2.20
N PRO A 13 -39.20 8.21 -2.54
CA PRO A 13 -40.23 8.53 -1.56
C PRO A 13 -40.71 7.30 -0.79
N CYS A 14 -41.24 7.48 0.42
CA CYS A 14 -41.76 6.37 1.24
C CYS A 14 -42.87 5.56 0.54
N SER A 15 -43.63 6.18 -0.39
CA SER A 15 -44.64 5.51 -1.20
C SER A 15 -44.05 4.50 -2.21
N ALA A 16 -42.81 4.70 -2.66
CA ALA A 16 -42.12 3.75 -3.53
C ALA A 16 -41.72 2.47 -2.78
N LEU A 17 -41.54 2.56 -1.45
CA LEU A 17 -41.20 1.42 -0.60
C LEU A 17 -42.36 0.42 -0.46
N SER A 18 -43.62 0.90 -0.45
CA SER A 18 -44.80 0.04 -0.33
C SER A 18 -45.25 -0.55 -1.67
N ASN A 19 -44.87 0.05 -2.80
CA ASN A 19 -45.39 -0.28 -4.11
C ASN A 19 -44.44 -1.14 -4.97
N SER A 20 -43.25 -1.46 -4.46
CA SER A 20 -42.21 -2.18 -5.20
C SER A 20 -41.88 -3.52 -4.53
N ASP A 21 -41.64 -4.57 -5.33
CA ASP A 21 -41.26 -5.89 -4.82
C ASP A 21 -39.75 -5.96 -4.52
N TRP A 22 -39.36 -5.37 -3.40
CA TRP A 22 -37.96 -5.33 -2.94
C TRP A 22 -37.34 -6.71 -2.73
N LYS A 23 -38.15 -7.76 -2.55
CA LYS A 23 -37.64 -9.14 -2.42
C LYS A 23 -36.98 -9.60 -3.72
N ILE A 24 -37.59 -9.29 -4.87
CA ILE A 24 -37.01 -9.59 -6.19
C ILE A 24 -35.71 -8.84 -6.38
N PHE A 25 -35.69 -7.54 -6.04
CA PHE A 25 -34.49 -6.72 -6.11
C PHE A 25 -33.31 -7.30 -5.30
N PHE A 26 -33.51 -7.61 -4.02
CA PHE A 26 -32.44 -8.15 -3.18
C PHE A 26 -31.97 -9.54 -3.65
N GLN A 27 -32.87 -10.37 -4.18
CA GLN A 27 -32.50 -11.66 -4.76
C GLN A 27 -31.67 -11.52 -6.04
N THR A 28 -32.05 -10.61 -6.93
CA THR A 28 -31.33 -10.31 -8.17
C THR A 28 -29.95 -9.71 -7.88
N PHE A 29 -29.88 -8.74 -6.96
CA PHE A 29 -28.61 -8.13 -6.52
C PHE A 29 -27.67 -9.17 -5.90
N HIS A 30 -28.15 -9.99 -4.98
CA HIS A 30 -27.34 -11.03 -4.33
C HIS A 30 -26.93 -12.16 -5.29
N LYS A 31 -27.68 -12.36 -6.38
CA LYS A 31 -27.29 -13.26 -7.48
C LYS A 31 -26.17 -12.63 -8.31
N GLN A 32 -26.29 -11.36 -8.66
CA GLN A 32 -25.28 -10.62 -9.40
C GLN A 32 -23.91 -10.63 -8.71
N THR A 33 -23.86 -10.57 -7.38
CA THR A 33 -22.62 -10.62 -6.60
C THR A 33 -21.95 -12.01 -6.55
N LYS A 34 -22.62 -13.07 -6.99
CA LYS A 34 -22.14 -14.47 -6.91
C LYS A 34 -21.63 -15.07 -8.23
N TYR A 35 -21.96 -14.49 -9.38
CA TYR A 35 -21.60 -15.06 -10.69
C TYR A 35 -20.16 -14.71 -11.13
N LYS A 36 -19.58 -15.57 -11.97
CA LYS A 36 -18.27 -15.32 -12.61
C LYS A 36 -18.36 -14.10 -13.54
N PRO A 37 -17.33 -13.23 -13.59
CA PRO A 37 -17.28 -12.09 -14.50
C PRO A 37 -17.43 -12.50 -15.98
N ASP A 38 -18.11 -11.66 -16.77
CA ASP A 38 -18.32 -11.81 -18.22
C ASP A 38 -19.18 -13.03 -18.63
N SER A 39 -19.92 -13.65 -17.71
CA SER A 39 -20.94 -14.64 -18.09
C SER A 39 -22.19 -13.94 -18.68
N PRO A 40 -22.89 -14.55 -19.66
CA PRO A 40 -24.18 -14.06 -20.14
C PRO A 40 -25.16 -13.82 -18.99
N ASP A 41 -25.14 -14.71 -17.99
CA ASP A 41 -25.97 -14.64 -16.79
C ASP A 41 -25.69 -13.37 -15.96
N CYS A 42 -24.44 -12.87 -15.91
CA CYS A 42 -24.10 -11.65 -15.17
C CYS A 42 -24.70 -10.41 -15.81
N ASN A 43 -24.67 -10.34 -17.15
CA ASN A 43 -25.31 -9.27 -17.91
C ASN A 43 -26.83 -9.32 -17.81
N GLU A 44 -27.42 -10.52 -17.86
CA GLU A 44 -28.87 -10.71 -17.66
C GLU A 44 -29.32 -10.26 -16.26
N GLN A 45 -28.55 -10.56 -15.20
CA GLN A 45 -28.88 -10.07 -13.85
C GLN A 45 -28.70 -8.55 -13.73
N ALA A 46 -27.71 -7.96 -14.37
CA ALA A 46 -27.56 -6.51 -14.43
C ALA A 46 -28.74 -5.87 -15.17
N ASP A 47 -29.17 -6.42 -16.30
CA ASP A 47 -30.34 -5.95 -17.05
C ASP A 47 -31.63 -6.09 -16.22
N ALA A 48 -31.80 -7.19 -15.49
CA ALA A 48 -32.91 -7.38 -14.57
C ALA A 48 -32.90 -6.36 -13.41
N LEU A 49 -31.72 -6.01 -12.89
CA LEU A 49 -31.58 -5.00 -11.84
C LEU A 49 -31.97 -3.61 -12.36
N PHE A 50 -31.46 -3.21 -13.53
CA PHE A 50 -31.83 -1.94 -14.14
C PHE A 50 -33.31 -1.90 -14.54
N SER A 51 -33.87 -3.02 -14.99
CA SER A 51 -35.31 -3.18 -15.22
C SER A 51 -36.15 -2.95 -13.96
N PHE A 52 -35.68 -3.43 -12.81
CA PHE A 52 -36.32 -3.13 -11.53
C PHE A 52 -36.21 -1.64 -11.20
N LEU A 53 -35.04 -1.03 -11.36
CA LEU A 53 -34.84 0.41 -11.08
C LEU A 53 -35.76 1.29 -11.95
N HIS A 54 -36.00 0.91 -13.21
CA HIS A 54 -36.98 1.57 -14.07
C HIS A 54 -38.40 1.56 -13.50
N SER A 55 -38.76 0.53 -12.73
CA SER A 55 -40.09 0.39 -12.14
C SER A 55 -40.29 1.20 -10.85
N VAL A 56 -39.22 1.75 -10.27
CA VAL A 56 -39.29 2.53 -9.02
C VAL A 56 -39.75 3.95 -9.34
N CYS A 57 -41.00 4.27 -8.99
CA CYS A 57 -41.55 5.61 -9.16
C CYS A 57 -40.78 6.65 -8.34
N ASP A 58 -40.61 7.84 -8.92
CA ASP A 58 -40.01 9.01 -8.26
C ASP A 58 -38.60 8.79 -7.69
N LEU A 59 -37.82 7.89 -8.30
CA LEU A 59 -36.42 7.64 -7.94
C LEU A 59 -35.58 8.92 -8.14
N LYS A 60 -34.98 9.42 -7.06
CA LYS A 60 -34.26 10.72 -7.06
C LYS A 60 -32.77 10.57 -7.22
N SER A 61 -32.16 9.59 -6.55
CA SER A 61 -30.75 9.31 -6.71
C SER A 61 -30.43 7.83 -6.65
N VAL A 62 -29.40 7.46 -7.41
CA VAL A 62 -28.85 6.10 -7.45
C VAL A 62 -27.35 6.17 -7.29
N GLU A 63 -26.81 5.45 -6.33
CA GLU A 63 -25.37 5.25 -6.18
C GLU A 63 -25.03 3.80 -6.49
N LEU A 64 -24.06 3.60 -7.39
CA LEU A 64 -23.58 2.31 -7.84
C LEU A 64 -22.08 2.21 -7.52
N ILE A 65 -21.66 1.11 -6.90
CA ILE A 65 -20.24 0.76 -6.81
C ILE A 65 -19.97 -0.41 -7.75
N VAL A 66 -19.25 -0.14 -8.84
CA VAL A 66 -18.94 -1.12 -9.89
C VAL A 66 -17.44 -1.35 -9.97
N PHE A 67 -17.01 -2.56 -10.30
CA PHE A 67 -15.58 -2.79 -10.50
C PHE A 67 -15.05 -2.13 -11.79
N LYS A 68 -15.76 -2.27 -12.90
CA LYS A 68 -15.33 -1.82 -14.23
C LYS A 68 -16.42 -0.98 -14.88
N LEU A 69 -16.08 0.22 -15.33
CA LEU A 69 -16.98 1.00 -16.19
C LEU A 69 -16.59 0.77 -17.65
N ASN A 70 -17.31 -0.13 -18.31
CA ASN A 70 -17.20 -0.40 -19.75
C ASN A 70 -18.40 0.18 -20.52
N GLN A 71 -18.44 -0.06 -21.83
CA GLN A 71 -19.54 0.41 -22.67
C GLN A 71 -20.92 -0.14 -22.25
N SER A 72 -20.98 -1.39 -21.78
CA SER A 72 -22.23 -2.04 -21.35
C SER A 72 -22.86 -1.34 -20.15
N TRP A 73 -22.06 -1.08 -19.11
CA TRP A 73 -22.48 -0.30 -17.93
C TRP A 73 -22.87 1.13 -18.29
N ALA A 74 -22.12 1.78 -19.19
CA ALA A 74 -22.46 3.11 -19.68
C ALA A 74 -23.85 3.15 -20.33
N LEU A 75 -24.18 2.17 -21.18
CA LEU A 75 -25.49 2.10 -21.84
C LEU A 75 -26.64 1.89 -20.84
N ARG A 76 -26.46 1.05 -19.82
CA ARG A 76 -27.46 0.83 -18.77
C ARG A 76 -27.74 2.08 -17.94
N ILE A 77 -26.68 2.80 -17.56
CA ILE A 77 -26.80 4.08 -16.86
C ILE A 77 -27.57 5.09 -17.71
N LEU A 78 -27.25 5.19 -19.00
CA LEU A 78 -27.97 6.08 -19.92
C LEU A 78 -29.43 5.71 -20.06
N ALA A 79 -29.75 4.42 -20.20
CA ALA A 79 -31.12 3.94 -20.26
C ALA A 79 -31.90 4.32 -18.99
N LEU A 80 -31.29 4.17 -17.81
CA LEU A 80 -31.90 4.54 -16.52
C LEU A 80 -32.24 6.03 -16.45
N ILE A 81 -31.30 6.89 -16.83
CA ILE A 81 -31.50 8.34 -16.90
C ILE A 81 -32.68 8.68 -17.81
N GLN A 82 -32.73 8.06 -18.99
CA GLN A 82 -33.78 8.33 -19.98
C GLN A 82 -35.17 7.89 -19.51
N ALA A 83 -35.26 6.75 -18.82
CA ALA A 83 -36.53 6.22 -18.33
C ALA A 83 -37.05 6.94 -17.07
N CYS A 84 -36.16 7.48 -16.23
CA CYS A 84 -36.50 8.10 -14.96
C CYS A 84 -36.33 9.63 -15.02
N SER A 85 -37.40 10.35 -15.40
CA SER A 85 -37.40 11.82 -15.48
C SER A 85 -37.25 12.52 -14.12
N SER A 86 -37.56 11.82 -13.03
CA SER A 86 -37.41 12.28 -11.64
C SER A 86 -35.99 12.13 -11.09
N LEU A 87 -35.11 11.43 -11.82
CA LEU A 87 -33.75 11.15 -11.38
C LEU A 87 -32.89 12.39 -11.50
N GLN A 88 -32.30 12.80 -10.38
CA GLN A 88 -31.53 14.04 -10.25
C GLN A 88 -30.02 13.78 -10.18
N GLU A 89 -29.63 12.66 -9.57
CA GLU A 89 -28.22 12.29 -9.41
C GLU A 89 -28.00 10.77 -9.61
N ILE A 90 -27.02 10.42 -10.44
CA ILE A 90 -26.42 9.09 -10.42
C ILE A 90 -24.95 9.24 -10.02
N ARG A 91 -24.55 8.53 -8.98
CA ARG A 91 -23.15 8.39 -8.57
C ARG A 91 -22.65 7.00 -8.93
N VAL A 92 -21.52 6.93 -9.63
CA VAL A 92 -20.88 5.69 -10.03
C VAL A 92 -19.46 5.68 -9.49
N SER A 93 -19.23 4.91 -8.43
CA SER A 93 -17.93 4.70 -7.82
C SER A 93 -17.28 3.47 -8.44
N VAL A 94 -16.15 3.65 -9.12
CA VAL A 94 -15.46 2.60 -9.86
C VAL A 94 -14.23 2.17 -9.07
N THR A 95 -14.29 0.96 -8.51
CA THR A 95 -13.23 0.42 -7.63
C THR A 95 -12.06 -0.21 -8.40
N GLY A 96 -12.24 -0.48 -9.69
CA GLY A 96 -11.24 -1.07 -10.58
C GLY A 96 -10.86 -0.16 -11.76
N LEU A 97 -11.34 -0.48 -12.96
CA LEU A 97 -10.90 0.17 -14.21
C LEU A 97 -11.98 1.09 -14.79
N LEU A 98 -11.63 2.36 -15.01
CA LEU A 98 -12.36 3.25 -15.89
C LEU A 98 -11.89 3.06 -17.33
N LEU A 99 -12.68 2.39 -18.16
CA LEU A 99 -12.33 2.25 -19.58
C LEU A 99 -12.74 3.48 -20.37
N GLU A 100 -11.83 3.94 -21.23
CA GLU A 100 -12.04 5.05 -22.18
C GLU A 100 -13.35 4.90 -22.96
N GLU A 101 -13.66 3.71 -23.48
CA GLU A 101 -14.89 3.42 -24.23
C GLU A 101 -16.18 3.71 -23.44
N GLY A 102 -16.21 3.40 -22.14
CA GLY A 102 -17.36 3.64 -21.28
C GLY A 102 -17.51 5.12 -20.96
N LEU A 103 -16.40 5.79 -20.65
CA LEU A 103 -16.36 7.23 -20.38
C LEU A 103 -16.74 8.06 -21.61
N VAL A 104 -16.24 7.70 -22.79
CA VAL A 104 -16.60 8.36 -24.06
C VAL A 104 -18.07 8.15 -24.38
N SER A 105 -18.59 6.94 -24.15
CA SER A 105 -20.02 6.63 -24.35
C SER A 105 -20.92 7.49 -23.47
N LEU A 106 -20.57 7.68 -22.20
CA LEU A 106 -21.28 8.57 -21.28
C LEU A 106 -21.15 10.04 -21.71
N LYS A 107 -19.93 10.53 -21.95
CA LYS A 107 -19.69 11.94 -22.34
C LYS A 107 -20.39 12.35 -23.63
N LYS A 108 -20.40 11.47 -24.64
CA LYS A 108 -21.03 11.74 -25.94
C LYS A 108 -22.56 11.80 -25.83
N SER A 109 -23.14 11.01 -24.93
CA SER A 109 -24.59 10.84 -24.82
C SER A 109 -25.24 11.76 -23.79
N LEU A 110 -24.46 12.36 -22.88
CA LEU A 110 -24.92 13.27 -21.81
C LEU A 110 -24.80 14.75 -22.21
N THR A 111 -25.24 15.13 -23.41
CA THR A 111 -25.06 16.49 -23.92
C THR A 111 -26.01 17.53 -23.32
N ASP A 112 -27.14 17.13 -22.74
CA ASP A 112 -27.97 17.96 -21.83
C ASP A 112 -28.91 17.11 -20.94
N PRO A 113 -28.42 16.51 -19.84
CA PRO A 113 -29.22 15.62 -19.01
C PRO A 113 -29.91 16.37 -17.85
N HIS A 114 -31.18 16.06 -17.58
CA HIS A 114 -31.92 16.48 -16.37
C HIS A 114 -31.36 15.87 -15.06
N CYS A 115 -30.40 14.95 -15.19
CA CYS A 115 -29.75 14.21 -14.13
C CYS A 115 -28.24 14.46 -14.14
N THR A 116 -27.66 14.74 -12.98
CA THR A 116 -26.21 14.85 -12.80
C THR A 116 -25.59 13.46 -12.71
N VAL A 117 -24.58 13.17 -13.52
CA VAL A 117 -23.83 11.91 -13.46
C VAL A 117 -22.45 12.17 -12.88
N ILE A 118 -22.19 11.64 -11.69
CA ILE A 118 -20.92 11.75 -10.97
C ILE A 118 -20.20 10.41 -11.08
N ILE A 119 -19.02 10.41 -11.69
CA ILE A 119 -18.19 9.21 -11.82
C ILE A 119 -16.94 9.41 -10.99
N GLU A 120 -16.76 8.57 -9.97
CA GLU A 120 -15.62 8.61 -9.06
C GLU A 120 -14.80 7.34 -9.30
N GLY A 121 -13.54 7.45 -9.71
CA GLY A 121 -12.72 6.28 -10.03
C GLY A 121 -11.37 6.64 -10.61
N LEU A 122 -10.48 5.65 -10.71
CA LEU A 122 -9.08 5.84 -11.12
C LEU A 122 -8.99 5.99 -12.65
N ASN A 123 -8.82 7.23 -13.14
CA ASN A 123 -8.67 7.50 -14.57
C ASN A 123 -7.20 7.29 -14.99
N ILE A 124 -6.96 6.21 -15.74
CA ILE A 124 -5.60 5.78 -16.14
C ILE A 124 -4.89 6.86 -16.98
N SER A 125 -5.64 7.68 -17.73
CA SER A 125 -5.08 8.76 -18.56
C SER A 125 -4.51 9.95 -17.78
N LYS A 126 -4.76 10.05 -16.46
CA LYS A 126 -4.27 11.13 -15.58
C LYS A 126 -3.15 10.70 -14.62
N LEU A 127 -2.64 9.48 -14.72
CA LEU A 127 -1.64 8.90 -13.79
C LEU A 127 -0.23 9.50 -13.88
N SER A 128 0.02 10.46 -14.78
CA SER A 128 1.27 11.22 -14.82
C SER A 128 1.47 12.17 -13.63
N GLY A 129 0.45 12.33 -12.76
CA GLY A 129 0.38 13.42 -11.77
C GLY A 129 0.25 13.00 -10.30
N LEU A 130 0.47 11.73 -9.94
CA LEU A 130 0.55 11.36 -8.52
C LEU A 130 1.91 11.82 -7.95
N ASN A 131 1.95 13.08 -7.51
CA ASN A 131 3.04 13.66 -6.74
C ASN A 131 3.15 12.96 -5.37
N LEU A 132 3.93 11.88 -5.30
CA LEU A 132 4.69 11.63 -4.09
C LEU A 132 5.87 12.60 -4.08
N GLN A 133 6.25 13.09 -2.90
CA GLN A 133 7.57 13.68 -2.74
C GLN A 133 8.59 12.69 -3.31
N PRO A 134 9.53 13.13 -4.18
CA PRO A 134 10.62 12.28 -4.62
C PRO A 134 11.23 11.62 -3.38
N LEU A 135 11.50 10.31 -3.44
CA LEU A 135 12.30 9.69 -2.38
C LEU A 135 13.54 10.58 -2.18
N PRO A 136 13.88 10.98 -0.93
CA PRO A 136 15.08 11.75 -0.68
C PRO A 136 16.25 11.06 -1.38
N VAL A 137 16.87 11.77 -2.33
CA VAL A 137 17.93 11.20 -3.17
C VAL A 137 19.15 11.04 -2.28
N CYS A 138 19.37 9.82 -1.79
CA CYS A 138 20.56 9.49 -1.01
C CYS A 138 21.81 9.76 -1.85
N GLN A 139 22.59 10.78 -1.50
CA GLN A 139 23.75 11.20 -2.29
C GLN A 139 24.81 10.10 -2.37
N SER A 140 24.92 9.28 -1.33
CA SER A 140 25.91 8.22 -1.23
C SER A 140 25.71 7.11 -2.27
N CYS A 141 24.45 6.76 -2.61
CA CYS A 141 24.14 5.72 -3.60
C CYS A 141 23.56 6.27 -4.93
N VAL A 142 23.74 7.57 -5.20
CA VAL A 142 23.16 8.25 -6.39
C VAL A 142 23.69 7.72 -7.72
N HIS A 143 24.90 7.19 -7.73
CA HIS A 143 25.56 6.64 -8.92
C HIS A 143 24.99 5.28 -9.36
N ILE A 144 24.13 4.67 -8.54
CA ILE A 144 23.48 3.40 -8.86
C ILE A 144 22.22 3.72 -9.67
N GLY A 145 22.22 3.28 -10.92
CA GLY A 145 21.09 3.43 -11.82
C GLY A 145 19.85 2.76 -11.24
N ASP A 146 18.74 3.49 -11.32
CA ASP A 146 17.40 2.95 -11.14
C ASP A 146 16.58 3.36 -12.37
N SER A 147 15.70 2.47 -12.82
CA SER A 147 14.79 2.80 -13.93
C SER A 147 13.76 3.81 -13.44
N ASP A 148 13.56 4.89 -14.19
CA ASP A 148 12.60 5.95 -13.90
C ASP A 148 11.23 5.73 -14.57
N GLN A 149 11.12 4.71 -15.42
CA GLN A 149 9.92 4.46 -16.23
C GLN A 149 8.93 3.51 -15.53
N TRP A 150 8.31 3.99 -14.45
CA TRP A 150 7.26 3.25 -13.72
C TRP A 150 5.95 4.04 -13.68
N VAL A 151 4.86 3.39 -14.10
CA VAL A 151 3.52 3.96 -13.93
C VAL A 151 3.10 3.76 -12.48
N GLN A 152 2.95 4.85 -11.74
CA GLN A 152 2.47 4.81 -10.36
C GLN A 152 1.00 4.38 -10.34
N VAL A 153 0.68 3.46 -9.44
CA VAL A 153 -0.68 2.96 -9.23
C VAL A 153 -0.95 2.82 -7.75
N GLU A 154 -2.17 3.15 -7.34
CA GLU A 154 -2.60 3.00 -5.96
C GLU A 154 -3.47 1.74 -5.83
N PRO A 155 -3.15 0.83 -4.89
CA PRO A 155 -3.95 -0.37 -4.70
C PRO A 155 -5.25 -0.09 -3.94
N SER A 156 -6.27 -0.90 -4.21
CA SER A 156 -7.49 -0.95 -3.38
C SER A 156 -7.20 -1.66 -2.06
N VAL A 157 -7.85 -1.22 -0.96
CA VAL A 157 -7.76 -1.86 0.35
C VAL A 157 -8.88 -2.91 0.47
N CYS A 158 -8.53 -4.15 0.79
CA CYS A 158 -9.53 -5.17 1.09
C CYS A 158 -10.10 -4.93 2.50
N THR A 159 -11.40 -4.66 2.60
CA THR A 159 -12.10 -4.31 3.85
C THR A 159 -12.60 -5.55 4.58
N ASP A 160 -11.69 -6.45 4.91
CA ASP A 160 -11.95 -7.51 5.88
C ASP A 160 -11.26 -7.05 7.17
N GLU A 161 -11.96 -7.14 8.30
CA GLU A 161 -11.58 -6.58 9.62
C GLU A 161 -10.09 -6.83 9.99
N GLY A 162 -9.20 -5.89 9.61
CA GLY A 162 -7.75 -6.08 9.73
C GLY A 162 -6.87 -5.20 8.81
N GLY A 163 -7.44 -4.56 7.78
CA GLY A 163 -6.91 -3.33 7.16
C GLY A 163 -5.48 -3.34 6.61
N SER A 164 -4.91 -4.49 6.25
CA SER A 164 -3.50 -4.59 5.84
C SER A 164 -3.29 -5.23 4.46
N GLU A 165 -4.37 -5.60 3.78
CA GLU A 165 -4.31 -6.30 2.50
C GLU A 165 -4.72 -5.41 1.33
N PHE A 166 -3.92 -5.47 0.28
CA PHE A 166 -4.03 -4.67 -0.92
C PHE A 166 -4.37 -5.55 -2.11
N ARG A 167 -5.22 -5.04 -2.99
CA ARG A 167 -5.53 -5.66 -4.27
C ARG A 167 -5.35 -4.66 -5.39
N ILE A 168 -4.72 -5.11 -6.47
CA ILE A 168 -4.51 -4.29 -7.64
C ILE A 168 -4.60 -5.09 -8.92
N SER A 169 -5.22 -4.51 -9.94
CA SER A 169 -5.26 -5.07 -11.29
C SER A 169 -4.64 -4.07 -12.25
N THR A 170 -3.69 -4.53 -13.06
CA THR A 170 -3.01 -3.69 -14.07
C THR A 170 -2.99 -4.40 -15.42
N PRO A 171 -3.06 -3.66 -16.54
CA PRO A 171 -2.83 -4.23 -17.86
C PRO A 171 -1.35 -4.54 -18.07
N ALA A 172 -0.97 -4.96 -19.28
CA ALA A 172 0.43 -5.06 -19.66
C ALA A 172 1.19 -3.74 -19.44
N GLY A 173 2.39 -3.80 -18.86
CA GLY A 173 3.18 -2.61 -18.59
C GLY A 173 4.15 -2.74 -17.41
N ARG A 174 4.63 -1.58 -16.93
CA ARG A 174 5.57 -1.43 -15.82
C ARG A 174 4.94 -0.54 -14.76
N PHE A 175 4.77 -1.04 -13.55
CA PHE A 175 4.01 -0.33 -12.51
C PHE A 175 4.77 -0.28 -11.19
N GLU A 176 4.55 0.78 -10.42
CA GLU A 176 5.00 0.91 -9.02
C GLU A 176 3.77 1.19 -8.14
N CYS A 177 3.65 0.43 -7.04
CA CYS A 177 2.64 0.70 -6.02
C CYS A 177 3.03 1.94 -5.22
N SER A 178 2.15 2.95 -5.20
CA SER A 178 2.37 4.20 -4.44
C SER A 178 2.45 4.00 -2.93
N ARG A 179 1.87 2.92 -2.40
CA ARG A 179 1.83 2.61 -0.95
C ARG A 179 3.02 1.79 -0.46
N THR A 180 3.34 0.70 -1.18
CA THR A 180 4.37 -0.27 -0.74
C THR A 180 5.67 -0.15 -1.50
N ARG A 181 5.72 0.68 -2.55
CA ARG A 181 6.85 0.81 -3.50
C ARG A 181 7.23 -0.48 -4.23
N MET A 182 6.48 -1.57 -4.08
CA MET A 182 6.67 -2.76 -4.90
C MET A 182 6.46 -2.41 -6.37
N ARG A 183 7.34 -2.89 -7.26
CA ARG A 183 7.20 -2.69 -8.70
C ARG A 183 7.05 -4.02 -9.41
N TRP A 184 6.41 -4.01 -10.58
CA TRP A 184 6.23 -5.20 -11.38
C TRP A 184 6.16 -4.91 -12.87
N VAL A 185 6.49 -5.93 -13.66
CA VAL A 185 6.39 -5.93 -15.12
C VAL A 185 5.54 -7.13 -15.55
N CYS A 186 4.60 -6.90 -16.45
CA CYS A 186 3.74 -7.95 -16.99
C CYS A 186 3.42 -7.70 -18.48
N ALA A 187 3.34 -8.77 -19.27
CA ALA A 187 2.99 -8.71 -20.69
C ALA A 187 1.48 -8.77 -20.96
N GLY A 188 0.66 -9.03 -19.94
CA GLY A 188 -0.79 -9.07 -20.04
C GLY A 188 -1.44 -8.59 -18.76
N ASP A 189 -2.77 -8.62 -18.74
CA ASP A 189 -3.55 -8.25 -17.56
C ASP A 189 -3.19 -9.15 -16.37
N ILE A 190 -2.88 -8.52 -15.24
CA ILE A 190 -2.64 -9.23 -13.98
C ILE A 190 -3.57 -8.72 -12.89
N THR A 191 -3.82 -9.56 -11.91
CA THR A 191 -4.39 -9.16 -10.61
C THR A 191 -3.52 -9.71 -9.51
N LEU A 192 -3.03 -8.82 -8.65
CA LEU A 192 -2.25 -9.15 -7.47
C LEU A 192 -3.09 -8.85 -6.23
N GLN A 193 -2.94 -9.71 -5.22
CA GLN A 193 -3.33 -9.45 -3.85
C GLN A 193 -2.09 -9.58 -2.99
N TYR A 194 -1.79 -8.57 -2.18
CA TYR A 194 -0.57 -8.56 -1.40
C TYR A 194 -0.71 -7.75 -0.13
N ARG A 195 0.16 -8.03 0.83
CA ARG A 195 0.21 -7.32 2.11
C ARG A 195 1.65 -7.21 2.60
N ALA A 196 1.95 -6.12 3.28
CA ALA A 196 3.14 -6.03 4.11
C ALA A 196 2.82 -6.68 5.46
N VAL A 197 3.68 -7.58 5.93
CA VAL A 197 3.48 -8.33 7.18
C VAL A 197 4.58 -7.97 8.16
N ASP A 198 4.26 -7.93 9.46
CA ASP A 198 5.27 -7.84 10.51
C ASP A 198 6.18 -9.07 10.43
N GLY A 199 7.48 -8.87 10.26
CA GLY A 199 8.45 -9.95 10.09
C GLY A 199 8.98 -10.59 11.37
N CYS A 200 8.47 -10.23 12.55
CA CYS A 200 8.92 -10.81 13.83
C CYS A 200 8.83 -12.35 13.88
N PHE A 201 7.90 -12.96 13.14
CA PHE A 201 7.75 -14.42 13.09
C PHE A 201 8.89 -15.13 12.33
N LEU A 202 9.81 -14.40 11.69
CA LEU A 202 10.99 -14.96 11.00
C LEU A 202 12.25 -14.94 11.86
N SER A 203 12.20 -14.39 13.07
CA SER A 203 13.41 -14.13 13.87
C SER A 203 14.21 -15.40 14.16
N GLU A 204 13.56 -16.50 14.57
CA GLU A 204 14.25 -17.77 14.85
C GLU A 204 14.96 -18.33 13.61
N GLU A 205 14.31 -18.28 12.43
CA GLU A 205 14.92 -18.76 11.19
C GLU A 205 16.08 -17.87 10.74
N LEU A 206 15.96 -16.55 10.88
CA LEU A 206 17.02 -15.61 10.53
C LEU A 206 18.23 -15.76 11.44
N GLU A 207 18.01 -15.98 12.74
CA GLU A 207 19.07 -16.31 13.69
C GLU A 207 19.80 -17.60 13.31
N ARG A 208 19.05 -18.66 12.96
CA ARG A 208 19.62 -19.93 12.50
C ARG A 208 20.43 -19.77 11.21
N LEU A 209 19.96 -18.92 10.30
CA LEU A 209 20.63 -18.61 9.03
C LEU A 209 21.74 -17.56 9.18
N GLN A 210 21.93 -16.98 10.36
CA GLN A 210 22.95 -15.96 10.60
C GLN A 210 22.78 -14.75 9.65
N CYS A 211 21.53 -14.33 9.44
CA CYS A 211 21.15 -13.29 8.50
C CYS A 211 20.26 -12.24 9.16
N GLU A 212 20.22 -11.05 8.57
CA GLU A 212 19.29 -9.98 8.92
C GLU A 212 18.42 -9.61 7.71
N ARG A 213 17.19 -9.13 7.97
CA ARG A 213 16.34 -8.57 6.91
C ARG A 213 16.89 -7.22 6.47
N ILE A 214 16.79 -6.98 5.16
CA ILE A 214 17.07 -5.67 4.56
C ILE A 214 15.89 -5.12 3.73
N GLY A 215 14.71 -5.72 3.86
CA GLY A 215 13.49 -5.29 3.20
C GLY A 215 12.24 -5.66 4.01
N PRO A 216 11.07 -5.10 3.66
CA PRO A 216 9.81 -5.50 4.26
C PRO A 216 9.47 -6.95 3.89
N VAL A 217 8.71 -7.62 4.76
CA VAL A 217 8.11 -8.91 4.42
C VAL A 217 6.85 -8.64 3.61
N ILE A 218 6.84 -9.11 2.37
CA ILE A 218 5.70 -8.97 1.47
C ILE A 218 5.18 -10.35 1.14
N ASP A 219 3.89 -10.54 1.43
CA ASP A 219 3.11 -11.71 1.05
C ASP A 219 2.34 -11.34 -0.21
N VAL A 220 2.68 -11.98 -1.34
CA VAL A 220 2.08 -11.69 -2.65
C VAL A 220 1.40 -12.95 -3.19
N THR A 221 0.15 -12.80 -3.57
CA THR A 221 -0.66 -13.79 -4.28
C THR A 221 -1.02 -13.25 -5.66
N VAL A 222 -0.65 -13.99 -6.70
CA VAL A 222 -1.09 -13.70 -8.07
C VAL A 222 -2.46 -14.35 -8.27
N ILE A 223 -3.52 -13.55 -8.30
CA ILE A 223 -4.90 -14.04 -8.51
C ILE A 223 -5.11 -14.44 -9.97
N SER A 224 -4.60 -13.63 -10.90
CA SER A 224 -4.71 -13.86 -12.33
C SER A 224 -3.54 -13.27 -13.10
N GLY A 225 -3.22 -13.85 -14.25
CA GLY A 225 -2.13 -13.38 -15.11
C GLY A 225 -0.77 -13.93 -14.69
N LYS A 226 0.29 -13.35 -15.23
CA LYS A 226 1.69 -13.74 -14.96
C LYS A 226 2.58 -12.52 -14.86
N LEU A 227 3.46 -12.52 -13.86
CA LEU A 227 4.53 -11.54 -13.72
C LEU A 227 5.77 -11.98 -14.50
N GLU A 228 6.35 -11.04 -15.24
CA GLU A 228 7.64 -11.21 -15.89
C GLU A 228 8.77 -10.80 -14.96
N GLU A 229 8.57 -9.70 -14.25
CA GLU A 229 9.50 -9.20 -13.24
C GLU A 229 8.73 -8.67 -12.04
N ALA A 230 9.37 -8.75 -10.88
CA ALA A 230 8.96 -7.99 -9.73
C ALA A 230 10.17 -7.43 -9.00
N HIS A 231 9.98 -6.26 -8.41
CA HIS A 231 11.02 -5.49 -7.77
C HIS A 231 10.56 -5.21 -6.35
N LEU A 232 11.16 -5.91 -5.39
CA LEU A 232 10.82 -5.76 -3.98
C LEU A 232 11.67 -4.66 -3.37
N PRO A 233 11.09 -3.73 -2.60
CA PRO A 233 11.87 -2.66 -1.98
C PRO A 233 12.88 -3.21 -0.96
N HIS A 234 14.01 -2.54 -0.82
CA HIS A 234 14.94 -2.72 0.30
C HIS A 234 15.28 -1.37 0.91
N TYR A 235 15.79 -1.41 2.14
CA TYR A 235 16.34 -0.25 2.82
C TYR A 235 17.86 -0.28 2.91
N ALA A 236 18.55 -1.28 2.35
CA ALA A 236 20.01 -1.22 2.23
C ALA A 236 20.45 -0.03 1.35
N CYS A 237 21.37 0.78 1.87
CA CYS A 237 22.12 1.77 1.13
C CYS A 237 23.31 1.07 0.48
N LEU A 238 23.40 1.20 -0.84
CA LEU A 238 24.45 0.57 -1.64
C LEU A 238 25.64 1.53 -1.87
N ALA A 239 25.76 2.59 -1.09
CA ALA A 239 26.88 3.51 -1.14
C ALA A 239 28.18 2.81 -0.77
N GLU A 240 29.24 3.03 -1.55
CA GLU A 240 30.57 2.44 -1.32
C GLU A 240 30.54 0.92 -1.11
N SER A 241 29.49 0.26 -1.59
CA SER A 241 29.29 -1.16 -1.34
C SER A 241 30.36 -1.95 -2.08
N ASP A 242 31.11 -2.76 -1.32
CA ASP A 242 31.94 -3.82 -1.88
C ASP A 242 31.07 -4.58 -2.90
N PRO A 243 31.52 -4.81 -4.14
CA PRO A 243 30.81 -5.63 -5.11
C PRO A 243 30.25 -6.93 -4.51
N SER A 244 30.95 -7.51 -3.52
CA SER A 244 30.51 -8.70 -2.78
C SER A 244 29.19 -8.52 -2.02
N LEU A 245 28.84 -7.31 -1.58
CA LEU A 245 27.59 -7.01 -0.89
C LEU A 245 26.39 -7.35 -1.78
N ARG A 246 26.47 -7.04 -3.09
CA ARG A 246 25.40 -7.35 -4.05
C ARG A 246 25.19 -8.85 -4.21
N ASP A 247 26.27 -9.63 -4.18
CA ASP A 247 26.21 -11.08 -4.29
C ASP A 247 25.71 -11.77 -3.01
N THR A 248 25.88 -11.11 -1.85
CA THR A 248 25.46 -11.65 -0.55
C THR A 248 23.98 -11.46 -0.25
N VAL A 249 23.32 -10.47 -0.86
CA VAL A 249 21.87 -10.29 -0.67
C VAL A 249 21.11 -11.41 -1.35
N LYS A 250 20.19 -12.03 -0.60
CA LYS A 250 19.32 -13.10 -1.10
C LYS A 250 17.86 -12.75 -0.89
N LEU A 251 17.03 -13.18 -1.83
CA LEU A 251 15.60 -13.32 -1.63
C LEU A 251 15.35 -14.53 -0.75
N PHE A 252 14.81 -14.29 0.44
CA PHE A 252 14.30 -15.30 1.33
C PHE A 252 12.81 -15.52 1.05
N THR A 253 12.42 -16.77 0.85
CA THR A 253 11.04 -17.16 0.59
C THR A 253 10.65 -18.27 1.56
N LYS A 254 9.59 -18.07 2.34
CA LYS A 254 8.99 -19.08 3.24
C LYS A 254 7.74 -19.67 2.58
N ARG A 255 7.68 -21.00 2.56
CA ARG A 255 6.54 -21.83 2.08
C ARG A 255 6.24 -22.89 3.13
N ASP A 256 5.10 -23.56 3.00
CA ASP A 256 4.73 -24.69 3.88
C ASP A 256 5.75 -25.84 3.78
N GLU A 257 6.34 -26.02 2.59
CA GLU A 257 7.34 -27.04 2.28
C GLU A 257 8.76 -26.71 2.80
N GLY A 258 8.98 -25.47 3.27
CA GLY A 258 10.25 -25.01 3.80
C GLY A 258 10.69 -23.64 3.28
N ILE A 259 12.01 -23.42 3.29
CA ILE A 259 12.65 -22.14 2.98
C ILE A 259 13.45 -22.27 1.68
N SER A 260 13.39 -21.25 0.84
CA SER A 260 14.26 -21.13 -0.34
C SER A 260 14.99 -19.78 -0.34
N LEU A 261 16.23 -19.80 -0.84
CA LEU A 261 17.10 -18.64 -0.98
C LEU A 261 17.47 -18.48 -2.46
N GLN A 262 17.24 -17.30 -3.03
CA GLN A 262 17.54 -16.99 -4.43
C GLN A 262 18.42 -15.74 -4.53
N SER A 263 19.38 -15.72 -5.46
CA SER A 263 20.12 -14.50 -5.80
C SER A 263 19.20 -13.49 -6.50
N VAL A 264 19.45 -12.21 -6.26
CA VAL A 264 18.67 -11.11 -6.84
C VAL A 264 19.58 -10.08 -7.49
N GLU A 265 19.05 -9.36 -8.46
CA GLU A 265 19.74 -8.20 -9.03
C GLU A 265 19.32 -6.96 -8.23
N LEU A 266 20.29 -6.30 -7.57
CA LEU A 266 20.01 -5.09 -6.81
C LEU A 266 20.06 -3.85 -7.69
N THR A 267 19.02 -3.05 -7.56
CA THR A 267 18.97 -1.65 -7.99
C THR A 267 19.10 -0.77 -6.75
N ARG A 268 18.96 0.55 -6.90
CA ARG A 268 19.20 1.48 -5.79
C ARG A 268 18.28 1.29 -4.59
N TYR A 269 17.01 0.96 -4.80
CA TYR A 269 16.00 0.80 -3.75
C TYR A 269 15.23 -0.52 -3.84
N HIS A 270 15.52 -1.36 -4.84
CA HIS A 270 14.77 -2.58 -5.10
C HIS A 270 15.67 -3.76 -5.48
N ALA A 271 15.23 -4.96 -5.12
CA ALA A 271 15.76 -6.20 -5.65
C ALA A 271 14.84 -6.72 -6.75
N LYS A 272 15.39 -6.86 -7.94
CA LYS A 272 14.72 -7.41 -9.12
C LYS A 272 14.73 -8.93 -9.08
N ILE A 273 13.56 -9.49 -9.36
CA ILE A 273 13.28 -10.92 -9.46
C ILE A 273 12.66 -11.18 -10.84
N VAL A 274 13.28 -12.05 -11.63
CA VAL A 274 12.78 -12.46 -12.95
C VAL A 274 11.90 -13.69 -12.79
N GLN A 275 10.72 -13.67 -13.41
CA GLN A 275 9.69 -14.70 -13.36
C GLN A 275 9.41 -15.15 -11.90
N PRO A 276 8.97 -14.20 -11.05
CA PRO A 276 8.84 -14.46 -9.62
C PRO A 276 7.80 -15.55 -9.35
N SER A 277 8.14 -16.46 -8.42
CA SER A 277 7.18 -17.39 -7.84
C SER A 277 6.90 -16.94 -6.41
N PHE A 278 5.91 -16.08 -6.24
CA PHE A 278 5.67 -15.45 -4.96
C PHE A 278 5.07 -16.37 -3.90
N SER A 279 5.48 -16.12 -2.67
CA SER A 279 4.81 -16.46 -1.42
C SER A 279 5.20 -15.37 -0.42
N LEU A 280 5.25 -15.69 0.87
CA LEU A 280 5.84 -14.81 1.88
C LEU A 280 7.34 -14.65 1.63
N THR A 281 7.77 -13.43 1.28
CA THR A 281 9.14 -13.12 0.87
C THR A 281 9.72 -11.89 1.55
N THR A 282 11.04 -11.86 1.72
CA THR A 282 11.82 -10.70 2.17
C THR A 282 13.23 -10.78 1.64
N LEU A 283 13.97 -9.67 1.69
CA LEU A 283 15.39 -9.65 1.37
C LEU A 283 16.20 -9.83 2.65
N ILE A 284 17.25 -10.64 2.57
CA ILE A 284 18.16 -10.91 3.68
C ILE A 284 19.62 -10.71 3.26
N ILE A 285 20.45 -10.39 4.24
CA ILE A 285 21.91 -10.31 4.11
C ILE A 285 22.56 -11.02 5.30
N SER A 286 23.75 -11.59 5.10
CA SER A 286 24.54 -12.14 6.20
C SER A 286 24.90 -11.05 7.20
N TRP A 287 24.69 -11.32 8.50
CA TRP A 287 25.04 -10.39 9.60
C TRP A 287 26.56 -10.12 9.76
N PHE A 288 27.40 -10.84 9.01
CA PHE A 288 28.87 -10.69 9.02
C PHE A 288 29.34 -9.61 8.05
N ILE A 289 28.45 -9.17 7.15
CA ILE A 289 28.70 -8.08 6.21
C ILE A 289 28.29 -6.78 6.88
N LYS A 290 29.05 -5.70 6.69
CA LYS A 290 28.63 -4.36 7.09
C LYS A 290 27.87 -3.71 5.95
N TRP A 291 26.78 -3.02 6.25
CA TRP A 291 26.03 -2.22 5.29
C TRP A 291 25.47 -0.97 5.97
N GLU A 292 25.12 0.02 5.15
CA GLU A 292 24.37 1.19 5.59
C GLU A 292 22.89 1.03 5.25
N GLU A 293 22.01 1.72 5.97
CA GLU A 293 20.56 1.64 5.78
C GLU A 293 19.97 3.02 5.52
N HIS A 294 19.03 3.09 4.57
CA HIS A 294 18.17 4.25 4.38
C HIS A 294 17.06 4.24 5.43
N CYS A 295 17.05 5.27 6.27
CA CYS A 295 16.08 5.42 7.35
C CYS A 295 15.25 6.70 7.20
N ASN A 296 13.98 6.63 7.59
CA ASN A 296 13.12 7.76 7.86
C ASN A 296 13.23 8.15 9.34
N LEU A 297 13.16 9.45 9.58
CA LEU A 297 13.08 10.06 10.91
C LEU A 297 11.66 10.57 11.16
N LEU A 298 11.02 10.13 12.25
CA LEU A 298 9.76 10.71 12.73
C LEU A 298 9.97 11.40 14.07
N LEU A 299 9.46 12.63 14.18
CA LEU A 299 9.54 13.45 15.39
C LEU A 299 8.14 13.74 15.90
N TYR A 300 7.83 13.26 17.11
CA TYR A 300 6.58 13.55 17.80
C TYR A 300 6.86 14.43 19.02
N MET A 301 6.15 15.55 19.10
CA MET A 301 6.20 16.43 20.27
C MET A 301 5.05 16.08 21.22
N ARG A 302 5.38 15.49 22.37
CA ARG A 302 4.41 15.09 23.40
C ARG A 302 4.04 16.22 24.36
N CYS A 303 5.00 17.08 24.64
CA CYS A 303 4.84 18.21 25.55
C CYS A 303 5.72 19.36 25.08
N LYS A 304 5.26 20.60 25.29
CA LYS A 304 6.01 21.82 24.97
C LYS A 304 6.78 22.37 26.16
N ASP A 305 6.27 22.17 27.37
CA ASP A 305 6.90 22.64 28.60
C ASP A 305 6.70 21.66 29.77
N PRO A 306 7.75 20.91 30.18
CA PRO A 306 9.04 20.81 29.50
C PRO A 306 8.87 20.21 28.11
N LEU A 307 9.77 20.54 27.18
CA LEU A 307 9.76 19.96 25.85
C LEU A 307 10.04 18.46 25.97
N ILE A 308 9.11 17.64 25.47
CA ILE A 308 9.27 16.19 25.39
C ILE A 308 9.09 15.77 23.94
N LEU A 309 10.16 15.25 23.35
CA LEU A 309 10.18 14.70 22.00
C LEU A 309 10.35 13.19 22.04
N HIS A 310 9.59 12.55 21.18
CA HIS A 310 9.66 11.15 20.84
C HIS A 310 10.23 11.05 19.42
N ILE A 311 11.39 10.43 19.30
CA ILE A 311 12.19 10.43 18.08
C ILE A 311 12.33 8.99 17.62
N TYR A 312 11.86 8.71 16.42
CA TYR A 312 11.85 7.35 15.90
C TYR A 312 12.63 7.25 14.59
N PHE A 313 13.34 6.13 14.44
CA PHE A 313 14.05 5.76 13.23
C PHE A 313 13.43 4.50 12.63
N PHE A 314 13.03 4.58 11.35
CA PHE A 314 12.43 3.46 10.63
C PHE A 314 13.18 3.20 9.34
N PRO A 315 13.35 1.95 8.93
CA PRO A 315 13.76 1.66 7.57
C PRO A 315 12.81 2.31 6.56
N VAL A 316 13.36 2.82 5.45
CA VAL A 316 12.54 3.39 4.38
C VAL A 316 11.58 2.33 3.84
N ASN A 317 10.35 2.74 3.51
CA ASN A 317 9.28 1.88 3.00
C ASN A 317 8.76 0.80 3.99
N ASP A 318 9.14 0.85 5.28
CA ASP A 318 8.49 0.05 6.32
C ASP A 318 7.19 0.72 6.79
N THR A 319 6.12 0.56 6.00
CA THR A 319 4.81 1.16 6.29
C THR A 319 4.15 0.56 7.53
N CYS A 320 4.35 -0.74 7.80
CA CYS A 320 3.73 -1.43 8.92
C CYS A 320 4.22 -0.88 10.27
N SER A 321 5.53 -0.75 10.43
CA SER A 321 6.12 -0.17 11.65
C SER A 321 5.71 1.29 11.83
N LYS A 322 5.69 2.06 10.73
CA LYS A 322 5.26 3.46 10.76
C LYS A 322 3.80 3.62 11.23
N ASP A 323 2.88 2.85 10.65
CA ASP A 323 1.46 2.92 10.99
C ASP A 323 1.22 2.54 12.46
N LYS A 324 1.93 1.51 12.96
CA LYS A 324 1.90 1.10 14.37
C LYS A 324 2.35 2.22 15.30
N VAL A 325 3.43 2.93 14.95
CA VAL A 325 3.93 4.05 15.75
C VAL A 325 2.99 5.24 15.71
N GLU A 326 2.43 5.57 14.54
CA GLU A 326 1.41 6.61 14.42
C GLU A 326 0.18 6.33 15.28
N GLN A 327 -0.30 5.08 15.30
CA GLN A 327 -1.43 4.67 16.13
C GLN A 327 -1.09 4.77 17.63
N ASN A 328 0.10 4.29 18.03
CA ASN A 328 0.54 4.36 19.43
C ASN A 328 0.69 5.80 19.91
N GLU A 329 1.26 6.68 19.08
CA GLU A 329 1.41 8.11 19.38
C GLU A 329 0.06 8.84 19.45
N LYS A 330 -0.93 8.45 18.64
CA LYS A 330 -2.29 8.99 18.72
C LYS A 330 -3.12 8.40 19.88
N SER A 331 -2.66 7.31 20.48
CA SER A 331 -3.37 6.66 21.58
C SER A 331 -3.18 7.38 22.92
N SER A 332 -4.11 7.16 23.85
CA SER A 332 -3.99 7.61 25.25
C SER A 332 -3.14 6.66 26.11
N LEU A 333 -2.62 5.57 25.54
CA LEU A 333 -1.86 4.55 26.26
C LEU A 333 -0.43 5.03 26.53
N LEU A 334 0.14 4.56 27.64
CA LEU A 334 1.54 4.82 27.94
C LEU A 334 2.41 4.07 26.94
N ILE A 335 3.21 4.80 26.17
CA ILE A 335 4.15 4.18 25.23
C ILE A 335 5.24 3.47 26.04
N SER A 336 5.30 2.15 25.88
CA SER A 336 6.39 1.35 26.44
C SER A 336 7.69 1.85 25.83
N HIS A 337 8.65 2.20 26.67
CA HIS A 337 9.96 2.61 26.19
C HIS A 337 10.71 1.31 25.89
N PRO A 338 11.01 0.99 24.63
CA PRO A 338 11.79 -0.20 24.32
C PRO A 338 13.12 -0.07 25.07
N ARG A 339 13.34 -0.95 26.04
CA ARG A 339 14.68 -1.12 26.59
C ARG A 339 15.52 -1.70 25.46
N PRO A 340 16.78 -1.28 25.29
CA PRO A 340 17.69 -2.04 24.45
C PRO A 340 17.86 -3.41 25.11
N ASN A 341 17.05 -4.37 24.68
CA ASN A 341 17.28 -5.77 24.99
C ASN A 341 18.59 -6.13 24.31
N ARG A 342 19.53 -6.64 25.12
CA ARG A 342 20.90 -7.09 24.84
C ARG A 342 21.33 -7.04 23.36
N PRO A 343 22.51 -6.46 23.05
CA PRO A 343 22.99 -6.38 21.67
C PRO A 343 23.05 -7.76 21.05
N PHE A 344 22.17 -8.00 20.08
CA PHE A 344 22.41 -9.04 19.10
C PHE A 344 23.55 -8.55 18.20
N ARG A 345 24.41 -9.49 17.83
CA ARG A 345 25.86 -9.29 17.66
C ARG A 345 26.19 -8.37 16.47
N LEU A 346 27.25 -7.57 16.62
CA LEU A 346 28.02 -6.85 15.58
C LEU A 346 27.58 -5.43 15.13
N LYS A 347 26.39 -4.91 15.50
CA LYS A 347 26.01 -3.52 15.15
C LYS A 347 26.44 -2.51 16.22
N THR A 348 27.27 -1.55 15.85
CA THR A 348 27.66 -0.40 16.70
C THR A 348 26.43 0.44 17.04
N PRO A 349 26.16 0.75 18.33
CA PRO A 349 25.00 1.53 18.70
C PRO A 349 25.13 2.98 18.22
N HIS A 350 23.98 3.59 17.93
CA HIS A 350 23.85 5.00 17.66
C HIS A 350 23.45 5.72 18.94
N LEU A 351 24.09 6.84 19.21
CA LEU A 351 23.85 7.72 20.34
C LEU A 351 23.20 9.00 19.82
N LEU A 352 22.19 9.48 20.53
CA LEU A 352 21.58 10.77 20.24
C LEU A 352 22.04 11.79 21.28
N GLU A 353 22.87 12.74 20.83
CA GLU A 353 23.34 13.84 21.67
C GLU A 353 22.45 15.07 21.49
N VAL A 354 21.87 15.54 22.59
CA VAL A 354 21.07 16.76 22.65
C VAL A 354 21.56 17.59 23.84
N PRO A 355 22.37 18.64 23.60
CA PRO A 355 22.92 19.48 24.68
C PRO A 355 21.83 20.05 25.57
N GLY A 356 22.00 19.94 26.90
CA GLY A 356 21.04 20.46 27.87
C GLY A 356 19.74 19.66 28.02
N ALA A 357 19.61 18.51 27.35
CA ALA A 357 18.45 17.63 27.46
C ALA A 357 18.82 16.26 28.05
N SER A 358 17.85 15.62 28.70
CA SER A 358 17.96 14.21 29.06
C SER A 358 17.49 13.35 27.88
N VAL A 359 18.33 12.42 27.43
CA VAL A 359 18.03 11.50 26.33
C VAL A 359 18.00 10.06 26.84
N HIS A 360 16.98 9.29 26.44
CA HIS A 360 16.86 7.87 26.76
C HIS A 360 16.56 7.05 25.49
N PRO A 361 17.14 5.84 25.33
CA PRO A 361 18.14 5.22 26.20
C PRO A 361 19.50 5.95 26.16
N ILE A 362 20.26 5.90 27.26
CA ILE A 362 21.56 6.59 27.39
C ILE A 362 22.65 5.80 26.66
N GLU A 363 22.52 4.48 26.69
CA GLU A 363 23.36 3.49 26.04
C GLU A 363 23.22 3.45 24.51
N GLY A 364 22.28 4.22 23.95
CA GLY A 364 22.01 4.25 22.52
C GLY A 364 21.10 3.11 22.04
N ILE A 365 20.89 3.08 20.72
CA ILE A 365 20.09 2.06 20.03
C ILE A 365 20.84 1.52 18.82
N SER A 366 20.64 0.24 18.52
CA SER A 366 21.02 -0.33 17.23
C SER A 366 19.76 -0.40 16.38
N PHE A 367 19.83 0.03 15.12
CA PHE A 367 18.69 -0.06 14.21
C PHE A 367 18.36 -1.51 13.92
N ARG A 368 17.23 -1.94 14.49
CA ARG A 368 16.66 -3.28 14.32
C ARG A 368 15.37 -3.19 13.54
N THR A 369 15.14 -4.20 12.71
CA THR A 369 13.95 -4.31 11.86
C THR A 369 12.98 -5.38 12.36
N ASP A 370 13.43 -6.16 13.34
CA ASP A 370 12.80 -7.37 13.89
C ASP A 370 12.23 -7.20 15.30
N ILE A 371 12.43 -6.06 15.95
CA ILE A 371 12.00 -5.77 17.33
C ILE A 371 11.49 -4.33 17.39
N ASP A 372 10.56 -4.06 18.32
CA ASP A 372 9.96 -2.76 18.71
C ASP A 372 10.67 -1.48 18.19
N PRO A 373 9.89 -0.42 17.86
CA PRO A 373 10.40 0.71 17.09
C PRO A 373 11.65 1.37 17.71
N ASN A 374 12.68 1.59 16.87
CA ASN A 374 13.92 2.26 17.26
C ASN A 374 13.61 3.69 17.72
N PHE A 375 13.81 3.98 19.00
CA PHE A 375 13.24 5.16 19.64
C PHE A 375 14.19 5.82 20.65
N PHE A 376 14.23 7.15 20.60
CA PHE A 376 14.75 8.01 21.67
C PHE A 376 13.66 8.90 22.25
N LYS A 377 13.70 9.05 23.58
CA LYS A 377 12.98 10.09 24.29
C LYS A 377 13.93 11.21 24.66
N VAL A 378 13.61 12.42 24.22
CA VAL A 378 14.33 13.64 24.60
C VAL A 378 13.42 14.46 25.51
N LYS A 379 13.96 14.90 26.65
CA LYS A 379 13.29 15.84 27.55
C LYS A 379 14.21 17.02 27.82
N GLN A 380 13.74 18.23 27.51
CA GLN A 380 14.49 19.47 27.65
C GLN A 380 13.66 20.51 28.41
N HIS A 381 14.30 21.21 29.35
CA HIS A 381 13.66 22.24 30.18
C HIS A 381 13.93 23.67 29.69
N GLN A 382 14.79 23.84 28.68
CA GLN A 382 15.17 25.13 28.12
C GLN A 382 14.37 25.40 26.84
N HIS A 383 14.10 26.68 26.57
CA HIS A 383 13.33 27.15 25.40
C HIS A 383 14.20 27.49 24.19
N ASP A 384 15.48 27.11 24.21
CA ASP A 384 16.43 27.34 23.11
C ASP A 384 16.23 26.35 21.96
N ASP A 385 16.86 26.62 20.82
CA ASP A 385 16.87 25.73 19.67
C ASP A 385 17.39 24.34 20.04
N VAL A 386 16.69 23.31 19.58
CA VAL A 386 17.05 21.91 19.87
C VAL A 386 18.02 21.39 18.82
N LYS A 387 19.31 21.43 19.13
CA LYS A 387 20.34 20.79 18.31
C LYS A 387 20.44 19.31 18.67
N MET A 388 20.25 18.44 17.68
CA MET A 388 20.36 16.99 17.84
C MET A 388 21.44 16.43 16.92
N ASN A 389 22.37 15.65 17.46
CA ASN A 389 23.37 14.94 16.68
C ASN A 389 23.21 13.44 16.91
N LEU A 390 22.98 12.68 15.84
CA LEU A 390 23.03 11.23 15.88
C LEU A 390 24.44 10.78 15.50
N ILE A 391 25.10 10.06 16.39
CA ILE A 391 26.53 9.69 16.26
C ILE A 391 26.65 8.18 16.46
N ARG A 392 27.49 7.51 15.69
CA ARG A 392 27.83 6.11 15.93
C ARG A 392 28.82 6.06 17.10
N GLU A 393 28.62 5.15 18.05
CA GLU A 393 29.47 5.09 19.26
C GLU A 393 30.97 4.95 18.95
N GLU A 394 31.32 4.27 17.86
CA GLU A 394 32.72 4.11 17.43
C GLU A 394 33.38 5.43 16.98
N ASP A 395 32.61 6.31 16.34
CA ASP A 395 33.08 7.61 15.84
C ASP A 395 33.32 8.60 16.99
N ARG A 396 32.76 8.33 18.17
CA ARG A 396 32.95 9.15 19.38
C ARG A 396 34.41 9.20 19.85
N LYS A 397 35.21 8.18 19.52
CA LYS A 397 36.63 8.10 19.90
C LYS A 397 37.56 8.85 18.94
N SER A 398 37.02 9.41 17.86
CA SER A 398 37.77 10.12 16.82
C SER A 398 37.65 11.64 16.91
N VAL A 399 37.03 12.17 17.98
CA VAL A 399 36.84 13.60 18.24
C VAL A 399 37.65 14.06 19.45
#